data_AF-A0A3N4HI72-F1
#
_entry.id   AF-A0A3N4HI72-F1
#
_cell.length_a   1.000
_cell.length_b   1.000
_cell.length_c   1.000
_cell.angle_alpha   90.00
_cell.angle_beta   90.00
_cell.angle_gamma   90.00
#
_symmetry.space_group_name_H-M   'P 1'
#
loop_
_entity.id
_entity.type
_entity.pdbx_description
1 polymer ?
#
loop_
_entity_poly.entity_id
_entity_poly.type
_entity_poly.pdbx_seq_one_letter_code
_entity_poly.pdbx_strand_id
1 'polypeptide(L)'
;MFRKRFGIYSLMVFVLLGSCISDTDDDDIDQGSIDSNVVFLLIDEDSIDNGNEPYNFTETDVNDQLATIGLRDQLRYFRENEGKTIDLFTGQVGDEGWFAIKTIPNTWINAGPTNNGTQNYIAPGPGLGAPNIDDDREVLLDEIPNVTPLRATGLKMLEGATVLAVVYDSDININYSPLEGNLMGENLGMVAFQVLGVRERTDGSSSSLPKVSIKILNVNDVKQLDLMLFSNAPVPISSSEPFDIKPSASVDKPTLIRAN
;
A
#
# COMPACT_ATOMS: atom_id res chain seq x y z
N MET A 1 52.92 11.16 -56.49
CA MET A 1 52.68 11.06 -55.02
C MET A 1 51.59 10.02 -54.81
N PHE A 2 51.91 9.02 -54.00
CA PHE A 2 51.11 7.84 -53.68
C PHE A 2 49.78 8.17 -52.95
N ARG A 3 48.67 7.46 -53.26
CA ARG A 3 48.04 6.49 -52.33
C ARG A 3 46.85 5.73 -52.94
N LYS A 4 46.95 4.39 -52.86
CA LYS A 4 45.91 3.34 -52.99
C LYS A 4 44.86 3.49 -51.85
N ARG A 5 43.63 2.97 -51.94
CA ARG A 5 43.18 1.55 -51.82
C ARG A 5 41.68 1.49 -52.16
N PHE A 6 41.22 0.72 -53.15
CA PHE A 6 40.72 -0.67 -53.08
C PHE A 6 39.73 -0.95 -51.92
N GLY A 7 38.44 -0.95 -52.25
CA GLY A 7 37.37 -1.53 -51.44
C GLY A 7 37.21 -3.01 -51.77
N ILE A 8 37.06 -3.83 -50.73
CA ILE A 8 36.76 -5.26 -50.82
C ILE A 8 35.34 -5.43 -50.29
N TYR A 9 34.42 -5.84 -51.16
CA TYR A 9 33.10 -6.33 -50.78
C TYR A 9 33.26 -7.80 -50.37
N SER A 10 32.94 -8.11 -49.11
CA SER A 10 32.85 -9.49 -48.63
C SER A 10 31.38 -9.92 -48.65
N LEU A 11 31.04 -10.73 -49.64
CA LEU A 11 29.78 -11.46 -49.76
C LEU A 11 29.91 -12.73 -48.93
N MET A 12 29.16 -12.85 -47.84
CA MET A 12 29.04 -14.11 -47.11
C MET A 12 27.64 -14.68 -47.27
N VAL A 13 27.60 -15.80 -47.97
CA VAL A 13 26.49 -16.73 -48.14
C VAL A 13 26.28 -17.47 -46.81
N PHE A 14 25.08 -17.43 -46.24
CA PHE A 14 24.69 -18.34 -45.16
C PHE A 14 23.71 -19.39 -45.70
N VAL A 15 24.13 -20.64 -45.51
CA VAL A 15 23.42 -21.87 -45.89
C VAL A 15 22.36 -22.16 -44.85
N LEU A 16 21.11 -22.34 -45.31
CA LEU A 16 19.98 -22.83 -44.53
C LEU A 16 20.08 -24.36 -44.37
N LEU A 17 20.36 -24.83 -43.15
CA LEU A 17 20.05 -26.20 -42.72
C LEU A 17 19.62 -26.16 -41.26
N GLY A 18 18.37 -26.56 -41.01
CA GLY A 18 17.81 -26.75 -39.67
C GLY A 18 16.62 -27.70 -39.74
N SER A 19 16.87 -28.97 -39.43
CA SER A 19 15.91 -30.08 -39.39
C SER A 19 14.95 -29.99 -38.19
N CYS A 20 13.81 -30.69 -38.31
CA CYS A 20 12.81 -30.86 -37.28
C CYS A 20 13.23 -31.83 -36.15
N ILE A 21 12.66 -31.54 -34.97
CA ILE A 21 12.18 -32.41 -33.88
C ILE A 21 13.19 -33.11 -32.94
N SER A 22 13.09 -32.74 -31.66
CA SER A 22 13.03 -33.68 -30.54
C SER A 22 12.41 -32.96 -29.33
N ASP A 23 11.39 -33.58 -28.75
CA ASP A 23 10.80 -33.24 -27.45
C ASP A 23 11.89 -33.05 -26.39
N THR A 24 11.80 -31.92 -25.69
CA THR A 24 12.23 -31.81 -24.31
C THR A 24 11.09 -31.13 -23.57
N ASP A 25 10.46 -31.90 -22.68
CA ASP A 25 9.64 -31.39 -21.58
C ASP A 25 10.51 -30.40 -20.79
N ASP A 26 10.38 -29.11 -21.11
CA ASP A 26 10.86 -28.06 -20.22
C ASP A 26 9.79 -27.90 -19.14
N ASP A 27 10.08 -28.49 -17.98
CA ASP A 27 9.50 -28.11 -16.70
C ASP A 27 9.64 -26.59 -16.57
N ASP A 28 8.53 -25.90 -16.83
CA ASP A 28 8.40 -24.45 -16.66
C ASP A 28 8.52 -24.17 -15.16
N ILE A 29 9.75 -23.91 -14.72
CA ILE A 29 10.04 -23.36 -13.41
C ILE A 29 9.40 -21.97 -13.41
N ASP A 30 8.24 -21.87 -12.79
CA ASP A 30 7.55 -20.64 -12.39
C ASP A 30 8.52 -19.76 -11.58
N GLN A 31 9.36 -19.00 -12.27
CA GLN A 31 10.05 -17.87 -11.71
C GLN A 31 8.99 -16.79 -11.53
N GLY A 32 8.42 -16.79 -10.32
CA GLY A 32 7.36 -15.92 -9.87
C GLY A 32 7.46 -14.53 -10.46
N SER A 33 6.54 -14.24 -11.38
CA SER A 33 6.13 -12.88 -11.71
C SER A 33 5.89 -12.16 -10.39
N ILE A 34 6.75 -11.22 -10.02
CA ILE A 34 6.37 -10.22 -9.03
C ILE A 34 5.12 -9.59 -9.61
N ASP A 35 3.98 -9.86 -8.99
CA ASP A 35 2.74 -9.20 -9.31
C ASP A 35 3.04 -7.70 -9.23
N SER A 36 3.06 -7.01 -10.38
CA SER A 36 3.50 -5.62 -10.48
C SER A 36 2.50 -4.65 -9.85
N ASN A 37 1.54 -5.20 -9.10
CA ASN A 37 0.42 -4.53 -8.48
C ASN A 37 0.69 -4.39 -6.99
N VAL A 38 0.47 -3.20 -6.46
CA VAL A 38 0.54 -2.89 -5.03
C VAL A 38 -0.82 -2.37 -4.56
N VAL A 39 -1.31 -2.91 -3.45
CA VAL A 39 -2.53 -2.42 -2.81
C VAL A 39 -2.22 -1.16 -2.03
N PHE A 40 -2.95 -0.08 -2.33
CA PHE A 40 -2.85 1.17 -1.60
C PHE A 40 -3.80 1.15 -0.40
N LEU A 41 -3.25 1.38 0.80
CA LEU A 41 -3.99 1.44 2.07
C LEU A 41 -3.65 2.70 2.87
N LEU A 42 -4.41 2.95 3.92
CA LEU A 42 -4.07 3.88 4.99
C LEU A 42 -3.92 3.11 6.30
N ILE A 43 -3.05 3.60 7.17
CA ILE A 43 -2.81 3.06 8.50
C ILE A 43 -2.78 4.25 9.47
N ASP A 44 -3.36 4.12 10.65
CA ASP A 44 -3.28 5.16 11.70
C ASP A 44 -2.63 4.61 13.00
N GLU A 45 -2.76 5.40 14.07
CA GLU A 45 -2.02 5.21 15.32
C GLU A 45 -2.29 3.84 15.95
N ASP A 46 -3.51 3.31 15.83
CA ASP A 46 -3.95 2.03 16.38
C ASP A 46 -3.17 0.81 15.85
N SER A 47 -2.39 1.01 14.79
CA SER A 47 -1.47 -0.01 14.26
C SER A 47 0.00 0.38 14.36
N ILE A 48 0.35 1.61 13.95
CA ILE A 48 1.74 2.07 13.89
C ILE A 48 1.82 3.44 14.53
N ASP A 49 2.27 3.46 15.78
CA ASP A 49 2.65 4.65 16.51
C ASP A 49 3.73 4.31 17.58
N ASN A 50 4.36 5.32 18.16
CA ASN A 50 5.28 5.14 19.26
C ASN A 50 4.60 4.61 20.53
N GLY A 51 5.29 3.74 21.25
CA GLY A 51 4.77 3.14 22.48
C GLY A 51 3.73 2.05 22.24
N ASN A 52 3.24 1.86 21.01
CA ASN A 52 2.24 0.84 20.71
C ASN A 52 2.83 -0.56 20.66
N GLU A 53 2.12 -1.50 21.28
CA GLU A 53 2.41 -2.92 21.18
C GLU A 53 2.21 -3.42 19.73
N PRO A 54 2.92 -4.48 19.31
CA PRO A 54 3.84 -5.30 20.13
C PRO A 54 5.29 -4.80 20.12
N TYR A 55 5.63 -3.83 19.26
CA TYR A 55 7.02 -3.42 19.06
C TYR A 55 7.47 -2.27 19.95
N ASN A 56 6.54 -1.51 20.52
CA ASN A 56 6.81 -0.33 21.35
C ASN A 56 7.79 0.61 20.63
N PHE A 57 7.43 1.01 19.40
CA PHE A 57 8.28 1.89 18.60
C PHE A 57 8.65 3.14 19.39
N THR A 58 9.85 3.67 19.18
CA THR A 58 10.21 5.00 19.69
C THR A 58 9.64 6.07 18.76
N GLU A 59 9.52 7.31 19.23
CA GLU A 59 9.15 8.47 18.39
C GLU A 59 9.99 8.49 17.10
N THR A 60 11.29 8.25 17.24
CA THR A 60 12.24 8.23 16.12
C THR A 60 12.08 7.04 15.16
N ASP A 61 11.55 5.91 15.62
CA ASP A 61 11.30 4.74 14.78
C ASP A 61 10.18 5.00 13.77
N VAL A 62 9.16 5.74 14.20
CA VAL A 62 7.96 6.07 13.40
C VAL A 62 7.96 7.50 12.86
N ASN A 63 9.03 8.27 13.06
CA ASN A 63 9.16 9.67 12.64
C ASN A 63 8.18 10.63 13.32
N ASP A 64 7.69 10.33 14.52
CA ASP A 64 6.78 11.20 15.28
C ASP A 64 7.35 12.62 15.44
N GLN A 65 8.65 12.74 15.73
CA GLN A 65 9.33 14.04 15.82
C GLN A 65 9.37 14.86 14.51
N LEU A 66 9.00 14.25 13.38
CA LEU A 66 8.91 14.88 12.06
C LEU A 66 7.47 14.97 11.56
N ALA A 67 6.50 14.46 12.34
CA ALA A 67 5.10 14.40 11.97
C ALA A 67 4.65 15.79 11.49
N THR A 68 4.07 15.80 10.31
CA THR A 68 3.49 17.00 9.72
C THR A 68 2.52 16.57 8.64
N ILE A 69 1.54 17.43 8.35
CA ILE A 69 0.63 17.26 7.21
C ILE A 69 1.45 16.98 5.95
N GLY A 70 1.13 15.93 5.20
CA GLY A 70 1.80 15.64 3.93
C GLY A 70 3.20 15.03 4.02
N LEU A 71 3.68 14.61 5.20
CA LEU A 71 4.91 13.81 5.26
C LEU A 71 4.70 12.47 4.55
N ARG A 72 5.59 12.11 3.62
CA ARG A 72 5.52 10.88 2.82
C ARG A 72 6.85 10.14 2.75
N ASP A 73 7.78 10.46 3.63
CA ASP A 73 9.03 9.71 3.73
C ASP A 73 8.80 8.35 4.39
N GLN A 74 9.62 7.35 4.04
CA GLN A 74 9.52 6.04 4.68
C GLN A 74 9.83 6.14 6.17
N LEU A 75 9.02 5.46 7.00
CA LEU A 75 9.26 5.35 8.44
C LEU A 75 10.65 4.77 8.71
N ARG A 76 11.37 5.36 9.67
CA ARG A 76 12.78 5.04 9.93
C ARG A 76 12.99 3.57 10.24
N TYR A 77 12.21 3.00 11.16
CA TYR A 77 12.33 1.58 11.51
C TYR A 77 12.14 0.70 10.27
N PHE A 78 11.12 0.98 9.46
CA PHE A 78 10.84 0.19 8.26
C PHE A 78 11.97 0.29 7.24
N ARG A 79 12.56 1.48 7.07
CA ARG A 79 13.73 1.68 6.19
C ARG A 79 14.96 0.91 6.68
N GLU A 80 15.21 0.87 7.99
CA GLU A 80 16.39 0.22 8.58
C GLU A 80 16.23 -1.30 8.76
N ASN A 81 15.01 -1.81 8.58
CA ASN A 81 14.65 -3.21 8.83
C ASN A 81 14.01 -3.90 7.61
N GLU A 82 14.36 -3.45 6.41
CA GLU A 82 13.91 -4.08 5.15
C GLU A 82 14.19 -5.60 5.15
N GLY A 83 13.21 -6.37 4.70
CA GLY A 83 13.27 -7.83 4.65
C GLY A 83 12.96 -8.52 5.98
N LYS A 84 12.88 -7.81 7.11
CA LYS A 84 12.44 -8.40 8.39
C LYS A 84 10.94 -8.69 8.37
N THR A 85 10.58 -9.75 9.08
CA THR A 85 9.18 -10.08 9.38
C THR A 85 8.81 -9.54 10.75
N ILE A 86 7.70 -8.80 10.83
CA ILE A 86 7.15 -8.28 12.08
C ILE A 86 5.64 -8.52 12.17
N ASP A 87 5.10 -8.56 13.39
CA ASP A 87 3.66 -8.56 13.63
C ASP A 87 3.16 -7.14 13.93
N LEU A 88 2.14 -6.68 13.21
CA LEU A 88 1.43 -5.44 13.54
C LEU A 88 0.07 -5.77 14.15
N PHE A 89 -0.29 -5.03 15.19
CA PHE A 89 -1.66 -4.98 15.68
C PHE A 89 -2.48 -4.07 14.76
N THR A 90 -3.78 -4.30 14.66
CA THR A 90 -4.65 -3.58 13.70
C THR A 90 -5.81 -2.87 14.40
N GLY A 91 -5.59 -2.45 15.65
CA GLY A 91 -6.60 -1.84 16.50
C GLY A 91 -7.64 -2.81 17.07
N GLN A 92 -8.87 -2.33 17.16
CA GLN A 92 -10.04 -2.99 17.74
C GLN A 92 -11.31 -2.59 16.96
N VAL A 93 -12.41 -3.33 17.15
CA VAL A 93 -13.68 -2.95 16.53
C VAL A 93 -14.13 -1.58 17.05
N GLY A 94 -14.24 -0.62 16.14
CA GLY A 94 -14.58 0.78 16.42
C GLY A 94 -13.39 1.73 16.54
N ASP A 95 -12.18 1.19 16.40
CA ASP A 95 -10.87 1.85 16.51
C ASP A 95 -9.92 1.05 15.59
N GLU A 96 -10.23 1.06 14.30
CA GLU A 96 -9.56 0.19 13.34
C GLU A 96 -8.24 0.80 12.88
N GLY A 97 -7.15 0.03 12.94
CA GLY A 97 -5.84 0.57 12.58
C GLY A 97 -5.58 0.72 11.06
N TRP A 98 -6.39 0.07 10.22
CA TRP A 98 -6.11 -0.16 8.79
C TRP A 98 -7.34 0.15 7.95
N PHE A 99 -7.15 0.86 6.83
CA PHE A 99 -8.25 1.31 5.98
C PHE A 99 -7.96 1.08 4.50
N ALA A 100 -8.98 0.65 3.76
CA ALA A 100 -8.96 0.66 2.31
C ALA A 100 -9.64 1.92 1.77
N ILE A 101 -9.00 2.61 0.83
CA ILE A 101 -9.66 3.59 -0.02
C ILE A 101 -10.19 2.86 -1.25
N LYS A 102 -11.50 2.95 -1.50
CA LYS A 102 -12.15 2.25 -2.63
C LYS A 102 -12.49 3.18 -3.79
N THR A 103 -12.32 4.48 -3.62
CA THR A 103 -12.62 5.50 -4.63
C THR A 103 -11.68 6.68 -4.45
N ILE A 104 -11.09 7.15 -5.54
CA ILE A 104 -10.24 8.35 -5.54
C ILE A 104 -11.09 9.53 -6.03
N PRO A 105 -11.18 10.62 -5.24
CA PRO A 105 -11.91 11.81 -5.66
C PRO A 105 -11.29 12.47 -6.90
N ASN A 106 -12.12 12.98 -7.81
CA ASN A 106 -11.65 13.78 -8.94
C ASN A 106 -10.91 15.06 -8.49
N THR A 107 -11.21 15.56 -7.29
CA THR A 107 -10.48 16.69 -6.70
C THR A 107 -9.00 16.37 -6.55
N TRP A 108 -8.63 15.12 -6.24
CA TRP A 108 -7.23 14.72 -6.11
C TRP A 108 -6.50 14.69 -7.45
N ILE A 109 -7.19 14.30 -8.52
CA ILE A 109 -6.65 14.36 -9.90
C ILE A 109 -6.30 15.80 -10.26
N ASN A 110 -7.18 16.75 -9.92
CA ASN A 110 -6.99 18.16 -10.25
C ASN A 110 -5.98 18.88 -9.34
N ALA A 111 -5.60 18.27 -8.22
CA ALA A 111 -4.73 18.87 -7.21
C ALA A 111 -3.24 18.80 -7.57
N GLY A 112 -2.81 17.84 -8.40
CA GLY A 112 -1.40 17.62 -8.68
C GLY A 112 -1.04 17.62 -10.17
N PRO A 113 0.24 17.41 -10.50
CA PRO A 113 0.75 17.50 -11.87
C PRO A 113 0.38 16.28 -12.72
N THR A 114 -0.18 15.23 -12.11
CA THR A 114 -0.53 13.99 -12.81
C THR A 114 -2.04 13.89 -13.00
N ASN A 115 -2.46 13.11 -14.00
CA ASN A 115 -3.86 12.72 -14.15
C ASN A 115 -4.22 11.53 -13.24
N ASN A 116 -3.41 11.26 -12.21
CA ASN A 116 -3.60 10.18 -11.26
C ASN A 116 -3.73 10.76 -9.82
N GLY A 117 -4.94 10.79 -9.29
CA GLY A 117 -5.25 11.36 -7.98
C GLY A 117 -4.54 10.63 -6.83
N THR A 118 -4.34 9.33 -6.93
CA THR A 118 -3.57 8.54 -5.94
C THR A 118 -2.11 8.97 -5.94
N GLN A 119 -1.51 9.14 -7.12
CA GLN A 119 -0.15 9.67 -7.26
C GLN A 119 -0.05 11.09 -6.70
N ASN A 120 -1.04 11.94 -6.95
CA ASN A 120 -1.10 13.29 -6.40
C ASN A 120 -1.31 13.31 -4.87
N TYR A 121 -1.78 12.23 -4.25
CA TYR A 121 -1.92 12.11 -2.81
C TYR A 121 -0.66 11.56 -2.12
N ILE A 122 0.01 10.56 -2.72
CA ILE A 122 1.27 10.01 -2.17
C ILE A 122 2.49 10.88 -2.49
N ALA A 123 2.44 11.67 -3.57
CA ALA A 123 3.34 12.78 -3.84
C ALA A 123 2.51 14.06 -3.66
N PRO A 124 2.46 14.61 -2.43
CA PRO A 124 1.34 15.41 -1.95
C PRO A 124 1.20 16.69 -2.77
N GLY A 125 0.11 16.80 -3.52
CA GLY A 125 -0.28 18.00 -4.25
C GLY A 125 -0.91 19.07 -3.35
N PRO A 126 -1.12 20.29 -3.86
CA PRO A 126 -1.92 21.34 -3.22
C PRO A 126 -3.23 20.85 -2.59
N GLY A 127 -3.39 21.04 -1.28
CA GLY A 127 -4.57 20.60 -0.52
C GLY A 127 -4.61 19.11 -0.18
N LEU A 128 -3.57 18.34 -0.55
CA LEU A 128 -3.37 16.90 -0.24
C LEU A 128 -2.12 16.65 0.62
N GLY A 129 -1.61 17.70 1.26
CA GLY A 129 -0.39 17.68 2.07
C GLY A 129 0.55 18.85 1.74
N ALA A 130 0.49 19.38 0.51
CA ALA A 130 1.22 20.58 0.12
C ALA A 130 0.31 21.83 0.19
N PRO A 131 0.87 23.03 0.41
CA PRO A 131 0.11 24.28 0.42
C PRO A 131 -0.68 24.51 -0.87
N ASN A 132 -1.93 24.94 -0.73
CA ASN A 132 -2.72 25.47 -1.84
C ASN A 132 -2.60 27.02 -1.91
N ILE A 133 -3.45 27.68 -2.71
CA ILE A 133 -3.43 29.15 -2.86
C ILE A 133 -3.78 29.91 -1.57
N ASP A 134 -4.54 29.26 -0.68
CA ASP A 134 -4.98 29.79 0.61
C ASP A 134 -4.10 29.27 1.78
N ASP A 135 -2.96 28.62 1.46
CA ASP A 135 -2.06 27.93 2.40
C ASP A 135 -2.71 26.77 3.18
N ASP A 136 -3.88 26.33 2.75
CA ASP A 136 -4.57 25.16 3.30
C ASP A 136 -4.01 23.89 2.66
N ARG A 137 -3.39 23.06 3.49
CA ARG A 137 -2.68 21.85 3.08
C ARG A 137 -3.58 20.62 3.01
N GLU A 138 -4.80 20.68 3.54
CA GLU A 138 -5.65 19.51 3.77
C GLU A 138 -7.11 19.71 3.35
N VAL A 139 -7.46 20.85 2.75
CA VAL A 139 -8.82 21.17 2.27
C VAL A 139 -9.47 20.09 1.37
N LEU A 140 -8.67 19.21 0.75
CA LEU A 140 -9.16 18.12 -0.11
C LEU A 140 -9.12 16.75 0.57
N LEU A 141 -8.90 16.71 1.88
CA LEU A 141 -8.76 15.50 2.70
C LEU A 141 -9.95 15.27 3.65
N ASP A 142 -10.99 16.11 3.63
CA ASP A 142 -12.22 15.87 4.38
C ASP A 142 -13.27 15.10 3.55
N GLU A 143 -14.17 14.40 4.26
CA GLU A 143 -15.33 13.70 3.69
C GLU A 143 -14.97 12.78 2.51
N ILE A 144 -13.86 12.03 2.62
CA ILE A 144 -13.37 11.18 1.54
C ILE A 144 -14.25 9.93 1.41
N PRO A 145 -14.89 9.70 0.25
CA PRO A 145 -15.87 8.63 0.11
C PRO A 145 -15.22 7.25 0.14
N ASN A 146 -15.91 6.30 0.76
CA ASN A 146 -15.53 4.89 0.78
C ASN A 146 -14.15 4.59 1.40
N VAL A 147 -13.70 5.41 2.35
CA VAL A 147 -12.63 5.01 3.29
C VAL A 147 -13.23 3.94 4.21
N THR A 148 -12.72 2.72 4.09
CA THR A 148 -13.35 1.52 4.66
C THR A 148 -12.44 0.89 5.70
N PRO A 149 -12.84 0.87 6.98
CA PRO A 149 -12.12 0.15 8.04
C PRO A 149 -11.96 -1.34 7.72
N LEU A 150 -10.75 -1.85 7.91
CA LEU A 150 -10.43 -3.25 7.65
C LEU A 150 -10.47 -4.07 8.94
N ARG A 151 -11.50 -4.90 9.04
CA ARG A 151 -11.65 -5.91 10.09
C ARG A 151 -11.13 -7.28 9.64
N ALA A 152 -11.32 -8.32 10.43
CA ALA A 152 -10.67 -9.60 10.24
C ALA A 152 -10.86 -10.22 8.84
N THR A 153 -12.05 -10.12 8.26
CA THR A 153 -12.32 -10.59 6.90
C THR A 153 -11.50 -9.80 5.87
N GLY A 154 -11.54 -8.46 5.93
CA GLY A 154 -10.81 -7.59 4.99
C GLY A 154 -9.29 -7.76 5.10
N LEU A 155 -8.76 -7.84 6.31
CA LEU A 155 -7.34 -8.12 6.56
C LEU A 155 -6.93 -9.48 5.98
N LYS A 156 -7.73 -10.52 6.21
CA LYS A 156 -7.46 -11.87 5.70
C LYS A 156 -7.43 -11.94 4.17
N MET A 157 -8.24 -11.12 3.49
CA MET A 157 -8.23 -11.03 2.02
C MET A 157 -6.91 -10.47 1.47
N LEU A 158 -6.13 -9.75 2.29
CA LEU A 158 -4.85 -9.17 1.87
C LEU A 158 -3.68 -10.15 1.98
N GLU A 159 -3.86 -11.38 2.48
CA GLU A 159 -2.76 -12.35 2.54
C GLU A 159 -2.10 -12.58 1.18
N GLY A 160 -0.78 -12.43 1.13
CA GLY A 160 0.04 -12.50 -0.08
C GLY A 160 0.21 -11.17 -0.81
N ALA A 161 -0.60 -10.15 -0.52
CA ALA A 161 -0.53 -8.85 -1.19
C ALA A 161 0.70 -8.03 -0.76
N THR A 162 1.25 -7.29 -1.72
CA THR A 162 2.15 -6.17 -1.45
C THR A 162 1.31 -4.92 -1.19
N VAL A 163 1.64 -4.19 -0.12
CA VAL A 163 0.94 -2.99 0.33
C VAL A 163 1.90 -1.80 0.33
N LEU A 164 1.40 -0.65 -0.10
CA LEU A 164 1.95 0.68 0.19
C LEU A 164 0.91 1.43 1.02
N ALA A 165 1.31 1.97 2.17
CA ALA A 165 0.42 2.71 3.04
C ALA A 165 0.98 4.06 3.47
N VAL A 166 0.10 5.06 3.55
CA VAL A 166 0.35 6.30 4.28
C VAL A 166 -0.02 6.05 5.74
N VAL A 167 0.88 6.44 6.66
CA VAL A 167 0.70 6.28 8.09
C VAL A 167 0.34 7.63 8.72
N TYR A 168 -0.81 7.67 9.37
CA TYR A 168 -1.33 8.82 10.10
C TYR A 168 -0.82 8.83 11.54
N ASP A 169 -0.61 10.03 12.04
CA ASP A 169 -0.17 10.29 13.42
C ASP A 169 -1.33 10.24 14.43
N SER A 170 -2.57 10.29 13.94
CA SER A 170 -3.78 10.21 14.76
C SER A 170 -4.87 9.43 14.05
N ASP A 171 -5.92 9.09 14.78
CA ASP A 171 -7.07 8.34 14.29
C ASP A 171 -7.67 8.88 12.98
N ILE A 172 -7.93 7.98 12.04
CA ILE A 172 -8.77 8.27 10.88
C ILE A 172 -10.23 8.15 11.29
N ASN A 173 -10.92 9.29 11.36
CA ASN A 173 -12.32 9.35 11.74
C ASN A 173 -13.24 8.90 10.60
N ILE A 174 -14.17 7.99 10.90
CA ILE A 174 -15.11 7.44 9.91
C ILE A 174 -16.56 7.84 10.23
N ASN A 175 -17.21 8.47 9.26
CA ASN A 175 -18.65 8.54 9.18
C ASN A 175 -19.17 7.27 8.48
N TYR A 176 -20.23 6.65 9.01
CA TYR A 176 -20.79 5.39 8.46
C TYR A 176 -22.07 5.62 7.64
N SER A 177 -22.61 6.83 7.63
CA SER A 177 -23.81 7.17 6.87
C SER A 177 -23.82 8.64 6.41
N PRO A 178 -23.27 8.96 5.22
CA PRO A 178 -22.59 8.06 4.27
C PRO A 178 -21.23 7.55 4.76
N LEU A 179 -20.68 6.52 4.10
CA LEU A 179 -19.34 6.01 4.42
C LEU A 179 -18.26 6.98 3.89
N GLU A 180 -17.70 7.76 4.79
CA GLU A 180 -16.69 8.78 4.52
C GLU A 180 -15.61 8.76 5.60
N GLY A 181 -14.36 9.02 5.20
CA GLY A 181 -13.25 9.19 6.13
C GLY A 181 -12.71 10.60 6.13
N ASN A 182 -12.35 11.11 7.30
CA ASN A 182 -11.57 12.31 7.43
C ASN A 182 -10.08 11.94 7.41
N LEU A 183 -9.38 12.40 6.38
CA LEU A 183 -7.97 12.13 6.10
C LEU A 183 -7.08 13.36 6.39
N MET A 184 -7.59 14.33 7.15
CA MET A 184 -6.85 15.50 7.65
C MET A 184 -5.91 15.10 8.79
N GLY A 185 -4.96 15.99 9.10
CA GLY A 185 -4.00 15.81 10.19
C GLY A 185 -2.61 15.40 9.74
N GLU A 186 -1.76 15.16 10.73
CA GLU A 186 -0.35 14.90 10.53
C GLU A 186 -0.10 13.45 10.10
N ASN A 187 0.99 13.26 9.37
CA ASN A 187 1.40 11.94 8.91
C ASN A 187 2.77 11.63 9.49
N LEU A 188 2.94 10.38 9.93
CA LEU A 188 4.23 9.80 10.31
C LEU A 188 5.08 9.50 9.06
N GLY A 189 4.43 9.19 7.94
CA GLY A 189 5.08 8.98 6.65
C GLY A 189 4.46 7.83 5.86
N MET A 190 5.30 6.96 5.30
CA MET A 190 4.86 5.80 4.53
C MET A 190 5.55 4.50 4.95
N VAL A 191 4.87 3.39 4.72
CA VAL A 191 5.42 2.04 4.84
C VAL A 191 5.08 1.21 3.61
N ALA A 192 5.94 0.24 3.30
CA ALA A 192 5.67 -0.77 2.30
C ALA A 192 5.99 -2.13 2.87
N PHE A 193 5.15 -3.11 2.59
CA PHE A 193 5.32 -4.47 3.10
C PHE A 193 4.53 -5.50 2.31
N GLN A 194 4.91 -6.77 2.42
CA GLN A 194 4.10 -7.91 2.00
C GLN A 194 3.33 -8.48 3.19
N VAL A 195 2.03 -8.71 3.04
CA VAL A 195 1.23 -9.41 4.06
C VAL A 195 1.49 -10.91 3.96
N LEU A 196 2.05 -11.50 5.03
CA LEU A 196 2.38 -12.93 5.08
C LEU A 196 1.25 -13.76 5.69
N GLY A 197 0.51 -13.19 6.65
CA GLY A 197 -0.55 -13.92 7.33
C GLY A 197 -1.33 -13.07 8.32
N VAL A 198 -2.57 -13.45 8.58
CA VAL A 198 -3.49 -12.79 9.51
C VAL A 198 -3.99 -13.80 10.54
N ARG A 199 -3.85 -13.48 11.83
CA ARG A 199 -4.16 -14.39 12.95
C ARG A 199 -4.97 -13.69 14.02
N GLU A 200 -5.98 -14.38 14.56
CA GLU A 200 -6.76 -13.91 15.71
C GLU A 200 -5.83 -13.48 16.85
N ARG A 201 -6.15 -12.33 17.46
CA ARG A 201 -5.43 -11.82 18.64
C ARG A 201 -6.17 -12.29 19.89
N THR A 202 -5.55 -13.19 20.65
CA THR A 202 -6.14 -13.78 21.87
C THR A 202 -5.57 -13.19 23.16
N ASP A 203 -4.60 -12.28 23.02
CA ASP A 203 -3.85 -11.60 24.07
C ASP A 203 -4.33 -10.16 24.32
N GLY A 204 -5.38 -9.70 23.62
CA GLY A 204 -5.98 -8.38 23.79
C GLY A 204 -7.41 -8.40 24.38
N SER A 205 -8.12 -7.27 24.26
CA SER A 205 -9.54 -7.14 24.59
C SER A 205 -10.44 -8.05 23.75
N SER A 206 -11.70 -8.23 24.15
CA SER A 206 -12.68 -8.98 23.36
C SER A 206 -13.02 -8.35 22.00
N SER A 207 -12.70 -7.08 21.79
CA SER A 207 -12.88 -6.34 20.52
C SER A 207 -11.61 -6.27 19.68
N SER A 208 -10.51 -6.85 20.16
CA SER A 208 -9.23 -6.82 19.47
C SER A 208 -9.33 -7.37 18.06
N LEU A 209 -8.84 -6.59 17.10
CA LEU A 209 -8.68 -7.07 15.74
C LEU A 209 -7.45 -7.98 15.60
N PRO A 210 -7.39 -8.79 14.53
CA PRO A 210 -6.27 -9.68 14.28
C PRO A 210 -4.92 -8.97 14.25
N LYS A 211 -3.87 -9.73 14.54
CA LYS A 211 -2.51 -9.30 14.18
C LYS A 211 -2.16 -9.75 12.78
N VAL A 212 -1.39 -8.91 12.08
CA VAL A 212 -0.94 -9.14 10.71
C VAL A 212 0.57 -9.32 10.73
N SER A 213 1.04 -10.49 10.29
CA SER A 213 2.45 -10.75 10.05
C SER A 213 2.83 -10.18 8.69
N ILE A 214 3.78 -9.26 8.66
CA ILE A 214 4.23 -8.58 7.44
C ILE A 214 5.72 -8.80 7.20
N LYS A 215 6.16 -8.76 5.95
CA LYS A 215 7.57 -8.61 5.57
C LYS A 215 7.81 -7.19 5.09
N ILE A 216 8.72 -6.47 5.74
CA ILE A 216 9.03 -5.08 5.42
C ILE A 216 9.69 -4.99 4.05
N LEU A 217 9.25 -4.02 3.23
CA LEU A 217 9.78 -3.71 1.90
C LEU A 217 10.24 -2.24 1.84
N ASN A 218 10.95 -1.91 0.76
CA ASN A 218 11.36 -0.54 0.48
C ASN A 218 10.21 0.26 -0.15
N VAL A 219 9.88 1.42 0.42
CA VAL A 219 8.84 2.29 -0.14
C VAL A 219 9.23 2.83 -1.52
N ASN A 220 10.51 3.12 -1.76
CA ASN A 220 10.94 3.69 -3.03
C ASN A 220 10.89 2.69 -4.19
N ASP A 221 11.00 1.39 -3.91
CA ASP A 221 10.85 0.35 -4.92
C ASP A 221 9.36 0.08 -5.16
N VAL A 222 8.58 -0.09 -4.08
CA VAL A 222 7.15 -0.42 -4.16
C VAL A 222 6.33 0.72 -4.79
N LYS A 223 6.68 2.00 -4.55
CA LYS A 223 5.95 3.14 -5.15
C LYS A 223 6.07 3.23 -6.68
N GLN A 224 6.96 2.46 -7.30
CA GLN A 224 7.13 2.42 -8.76
C GLN A 224 6.19 1.41 -9.44
N LEU A 225 5.48 0.61 -8.65
CA LEU A 225 4.54 -0.41 -9.12
C LEU A 225 3.15 0.18 -9.40
N ASP A 226 2.29 -0.59 -10.08
CA ASP A 226 0.92 -0.20 -10.38
C ASP A 226 0.10 -0.18 -9.07
N LEU A 227 -0.33 1.01 -8.65
CA LEU A 227 -1.18 1.19 -7.47
C LEU A 227 -2.61 0.70 -7.74
N MET A 228 -3.14 -0.06 -6.81
CA MET A 228 -4.46 -0.68 -6.88
C MET A 228 -5.29 -0.35 -5.65
N LEU A 229 -6.60 -0.15 -5.84
CA LEU A 229 -7.58 -0.01 -4.77
C LEU A 229 -8.22 -1.35 -4.47
N PHE A 230 -8.42 -1.64 -3.18
CA PHE A 230 -9.09 -2.84 -2.70
C PHE A 230 -10.63 -2.68 -2.76
N SER A 231 -11.18 -2.80 -3.96
CA SER A 231 -12.56 -2.39 -4.29
C SER A 231 -13.68 -3.20 -3.61
N ASN A 232 -13.42 -4.45 -3.22
CA ASN A 232 -14.39 -5.30 -2.50
C ASN A 232 -14.04 -5.47 -1.02
N ALA A 233 -13.29 -4.53 -0.42
CA ALA A 233 -13.12 -4.49 1.04
C ALA A 233 -14.51 -4.52 1.73
N PRO A 234 -14.75 -5.46 2.67
CA PRO A 234 -16.01 -5.58 3.39
C PRO A 234 -16.36 -4.26 4.10
N VAL A 235 -17.58 -3.77 3.88
CA VAL A 235 -18.01 -2.49 4.45
C VAL A 235 -18.71 -2.73 5.79
N PRO A 236 -18.17 -2.22 6.91
CA PRO A 236 -18.89 -2.22 8.17
C PRO A 236 -20.13 -1.32 8.10
N ILE A 237 -21.20 -1.72 8.78
CA ILE A 237 -22.46 -0.94 8.83
C ILE A 237 -22.44 0.12 9.93
N SER A 238 -21.54 -0.02 10.90
CA SER A 238 -21.28 0.95 11.96
C SER A 238 -19.88 0.72 12.57
N SER A 239 -19.48 1.61 13.47
CA SER A 239 -18.25 1.44 14.26
C SER A 239 -18.24 0.17 15.10
N SER A 240 -19.38 -0.47 15.37
CA SER A 240 -19.41 -1.70 16.18
C SER A 240 -19.83 -2.95 15.41
N GLU A 241 -20.41 -2.80 14.21
CA GLU A 241 -21.01 -3.92 13.49
C GLU A 241 -20.57 -4.00 12.01
N PRO A 242 -20.24 -5.20 11.50
CA PRO A 242 -20.22 -6.48 12.21
C PRO A 242 -19.01 -6.59 13.16
N PHE A 243 -19.17 -7.30 14.28
CA PHE A 243 -18.08 -7.59 15.22
C PHE A 243 -17.09 -8.64 14.67
N ASP A 244 -16.39 -8.28 13.59
CA ASP A 244 -15.55 -9.15 12.75
C ASP A 244 -14.09 -9.22 13.24
N ILE A 245 -13.85 -10.00 14.29
CA ILE A 245 -12.53 -10.11 14.94
C ILE A 245 -11.77 -11.40 14.61
N LYS A 246 -12.42 -12.37 13.96
CA LYS A 246 -11.85 -13.72 13.73
C LYS A 246 -11.63 -13.98 12.25
N PRO A 247 -10.37 -14.13 11.80
CA PRO A 247 -10.09 -14.45 10.40
C PRO A 247 -10.69 -15.80 10.04
N SER A 248 -11.55 -15.83 9.01
CA SER A 248 -12.05 -17.08 8.45
C SER A 248 -10.93 -17.84 7.73
N ALA A 249 -11.01 -19.18 7.74
CA ALA A 249 -10.10 -20.02 6.96
C ALA A 249 -10.28 -19.84 5.44
N SER A 250 -11.48 -19.39 5.01
CA SER A 250 -11.81 -19.08 3.63
C SER A 250 -12.44 -17.70 3.55
N VAL A 251 -11.86 -16.84 2.72
CA VAL A 251 -12.39 -15.52 2.36
C VAL A 251 -12.37 -15.39 0.85
N ASP A 252 -13.16 -14.46 0.32
CA ASP A 252 -13.10 -14.12 -1.11
C ASP A 252 -11.73 -13.53 -1.46
N LYS A 253 -11.35 -13.61 -2.74
CA LYS A 253 -10.13 -12.94 -3.20
C LYS A 253 -10.33 -11.42 -3.21
N PRO A 254 -9.26 -10.63 -2.98
CA PRO A 254 -9.33 -9.19 -3.15
C PRO A 254 -9.56 -8.87 -4.63
N THR A 255 -10.51 -7.97 -4.89
CA THR A 255 -10.77 -7.40 -6.20
C THR A 255 -10.01 -6.09 -6.28
N LEU A 256 -8.96 -6.09 -7.09
CA LEU A 256 -8.08 -4.94 -7.27
C LEU A 256 -8.48 -4.17 -8.53
N ILE A 257 -8.70 -2.87 -8.37
CA ILE A 257 -8.92 -1.94 -9.50
C ILE A 257 -7.78 -0.95 -9.55
N ARG A 258 -7.37 -0.53 -10.74
CA ARG A 258 -6.29 0.45 -10.88
C ARG A 258 -6.66 1.75 -10.16
N ALA A 259 -5.75 2.20 -9.30
CA ALA A 259 -5.84 3.49 -8.66
C ALA A 259 -5.57 4.57 -9.70
N ASN A 260 -6.51 5.48 -9.87
CA ASN A 260 -6.41 6.61 -10.76
C ASN A 260 -6.13 7.89 -9.98
#